data_AF-A0A7J4JQ40-F1
#
_entry.id   AF-A0A7J4JQ40-F1
#
_cell.length_a   1.000
_cell.length_b   1.000
_cell.length_c   1.000
_cell.angle_alpha   90.00
_cell.angle_beta   90.00
_cell.angle_gamma   90.00
#
_symmetry.space_group_name_H-M   'P 1'
#
loop_
_entity.id
_entity.type
_entity.pdbx_description
1 polymer ?
#
loop_
_entity_poly.entity_id
_entity_poly.type
_entity_poly.pdbx_seq_one_letter_code
_entity_poly.pdbx_strand_id
1 'polypeptide(L)'
;MKTTIAFEGYLDLVLQRAVDLGIARSKTDAIRLGVFELNNKYHLAEQPETNLVIKKMQKLDDETRAGKRKTLSEEDVLKKYPHLRKTMKG
;
A
#
# COMPACT_ATOMS: atom_id res chain seq x y z
N MET A 1 -21.84 2.21 6.20
CA MET A 1 -22.96 2.83 5.46
C MET A 1 -23.48 1.82 4.45
N LYS A 2 -24.81 1.66 4.32
CA LYS A 2 -25.44 0.85 3.28
C LYS A 2 -26.28 1.78 2.41
N THR A 3 -25.99 1.82 1.12
CA THR A 3 -26.68 2.68 0.15
C THR A 3 -27.19 1.82 -1.00
N THR A 4 -28.44 2.06 -1.39
CA THR A 4 -29.05 1.42 -2.57
C THR A 4 -28.91 2.39 -3.74
N ILE A 5 -28.35 1.89 -4.85
CA ILE A 5 -28.07 2.69 -6.04
C ILE A 5 -28.58 1.90 -7.25
N ALA A 6 -29.27 2.58 -8.17
CA ALA A 6 -29.68 2.00 -9.45
C ALA A 6 -28.71 2.47 -10.54
N PHE A 7 -28.27 1.56 -11.39
CA PHE A 7 -27.44 1.84 -12.56
C PHE A 7 -28.22 1.48 -13.81
N GLU A 8 -28.24 2.39 -14.78
CA GLU A 8 -28.95 2.20 -16.04
C GLU A 8 -28.03 2.53 -17.21
N GLY A 9 -28.37 1.97 -18.37
CA GLY A 9 -27.66 2.22 -19.63
C GLY A 9 -26.20 1.74 -19.61
N TYR A 10 -25.29 2.62 -20.02
CA TYR A 10 -23.89 2.27 -20.25
C TYR A 10 -23.17 1.78 -18.97
N LEU A 11 -23.50 2.33 -17.81
CA LEU A 11 -22.88 1.90 -16.56
C LEU A 11 -23.24 0.44 -16.21
N ASP A 12 -24.49 0.06 -16.42
CA ASP A 12 -24.91 -1.33 -16.19
C ASP A 12 -24.24 -2.31 -17.18
N LEU A 13 -24.09 -1.89 -18.44
CA LEU A 13 -23.36 -2.64 -19.46
C LEU A 13 -21.90 -2.89 -19.04
N VAL A 14 -21.21 -1.86 -18.56
CA VAL A 14 -19.80 -1.98 -18.11
C VAL A 14 -19.69 -2.92 -16.91
N LEU A 15 -20.60 -2.79 -15.93
CA LEU A 15 -20.63 -3.67 -14.76
C LEU A 15 -20.91 -5.13 -15.16
N GLN A 16 -21.83 -5.36 -16.10
CA GLN A 16 -22.12 -6.69 -16.63
C GLN A 16 -20.88 -7.27 -17.33
N ARG A 17 -20.22 -6.47 -18.17
CA ARG A 17 -19.04 -6.92 -18.90
C ARG A 17 -17.87 -7.28 -17.99
N ALA A 18 -17.70 -6.56 -16.88
CA ALA A 18 -16.69 -6.89 -15.87
C ALA A 18 -16.94 -8.27 -15.22
N VAL A 19 -18.20 -8.67 -15.06
CA VAL A 19 -18.56 -10.00 -14.58
C VAL A 19 -18.35 -11.05 -15.67
N ASP A 20 -18.81 -10.79 -16.88
CA ASP A 20 -18.71 -11.73 -18.01
C ASP A 20 -17.25 -12.08 -18.35
N LEU A 21 -16.33 -11.13 -18.16
CA LEU A 21 -14.89 -11.32 -18.37
C LEU A 21 -14.18 -11.95 -17.16
N GLY A 22 -14.90 -12.22 -16.07
CA GLY A 22 -14.33 -12.80 -14.84
C GLY A 22 -13.45 -11.83 -14.03
N ILE A 23 -13.48 -10.53 -14.34
CA ILE A 23 -12.74 -9.51 -13.58
C ILE A 23 -13.35 -9.34 -12.19
N ALA A 24 -14.67 -9.46 -12.09
CA ALA A 24 -15.42 -9.38 -10.85
C ALA A 24 -16.36 -10.57 -10.70
N ARG A 25 -16.62 -10.98 -9.45
CA ARG A 25 -17.56 -12.09 -9.18
C ARG A 25 -19.03 -11.69 -9.31
N SER A 26 -19.34 -10.41 -9.18
CA SER A 26 -20.69 -9.85 -9.29
C SER A 26 -20.63 -8.35 -9.61
N LYS A 27 -21.75 -7.74 -10.02
CA LYS A 27 -21.83 -6.29 -10.28
C LYS A 27 -21.45 -5.46 -9.04
N THR A 28 -21.83 -5.92 -7.85
CA THR A 28 -21.44 -5.28 -6.59
C THR A 28 -19.93 -5.35 -6.35
N ASP A 29 -19.31 -6.47 -6.68
CA ASP A 29 -17.85 -6.63 -6.59
C ASP A 29 -17.14 -5.71 -7.60
N ALA A 30 -17.67 -5.60 -8.81
CA ALA A 30 -17.18 -4.68 -9.84
C ALA A 30 -17.24 -3.21 -9.39
N ILE A 31 -18.32 -2.80 -8.70
CA ILE A 31 -18.42 -1.45 -8.12
C ILE A 31 -17.31 -1.21 -7.10
N ARG A 32 -17.02 -2.19 -6.22
CA ARG A 32 -15.94 -2.07 -5.23
C ARG A 32 -14.58 -1.93 -5.91
N LEU A 33 -14.31 -2.73 -6.93
CA LEU A 33 -13.09 -2.61 -7.73
C LEU A 33 -12.99 -1.24 -8.39
N GLY A 34 -14.09 -0.72 -8.93
CA GLY A 34 -14.14 0.65 -9.48
C GLY A 34 -13.78 1.71 -8.44
N VAL A 35 -14.28 1.59 -7.20
CA VAL A 35 -13.91 2.51 -6.11
C VAL A 35 -12.43 2.42 -5.76
N PHE A 36 -11.86 1.21 -5.72
CA PHE A 36 -10.42 1.04 -5.52
C PHE A 36 -9.60 1.69 -6.63
N GLU A 37 -10.02 1.53 -7.88
CA GLU A 37 -9.33 2.15 -9.02
C GLU A 37 -9.43 3.68 -9.01
N LEU A 38 -10.58 4.23 -8.62
CA LEU A 38 -10.73 5.67 -8.40
C LEU A 38 -9.77 6.17 -7.31
N ASN A 39 -9.64 5.43 -6.21
CA ASN A 39 -8.69 5.80 -5.17
C ASN A 39 -7.23 5.69 -5.64
N ASN A 40 -6.90 4.66 -6.44
CA ASN A 40 -5.57 4.49 -7.01
C ASN A 40 -5.20 5.67 -7.93
N LYS A 41 -6.16 6.14 -8.73
CA LYS A 41 -5.96 7.22 -9.71
C LYS A 41 -5.95 8.63 -9.10
N TYR A 42 -6.77 8.85 -8.08
CA TYR A 42 -7.01 10.21 -7.55
C TYR A 42 -6.56 10.39 -6.09
N HIS A 43 -6.05 9.33 -5.44
CA HIS A 43 -5.60 9.36 -4.03
C HIS A 43 -6.64 9.95 -3.07
N LEU A 44 -7.91 9.59 -3.27
CA LEU A 44 -9.07 10.16 -2.56
C LEU A 44 -9.09 9.83 -1.06
N ALA A 45 -8.50 8.70 -0.68
CA ALA A 45 -8.29 8.26 0.68
C ALA A 45 -6.80 8.08 0.92
N GLU A 46 -6.33 8.45 2.13
CA GLU A 46 -4.95 8.26 2.54
C GLU A 46 -4.50 6.81 2.29
N GLN A 47 -3.34 6.64 1.65
CA GLN A 47 -2.79 5.33 1.40
C GLN A 47 -2.47 4.64 2.74
N PRO A 48 -3.12 3.51 3.06
CA PRO A 48 -2.85 2.80 4.31
C PRO A 48 -1.40 2.33 4.41
N GLU A 49 -0.75 2.08 3.27
CA GLU A 49 0.67 1.71 3.18
C GLU A 49 1.57 2.84 3.67
N THR A 50 1.33 4.07 3.20
CA THR A 50 2.07 5.26 3.64
C THR A 50 1.89 5.48 5.13
N ASN A 51 0.67 5.30 5.65
CA ASN A 51 0.41 5.40 7.10
C ASN A 51 1.09 4.29 7.92
N LEU A 52 1.23 3.07 7.38
CA LEU A 52 1.96 1.98 8.02
C LEU A 52 3.48 2.22 8.00
N VAL A 53 4.01 2.75 6.91
CA VAL A 53 5.43 3.14 6.78
C VAL A 53 5.75 4.29 7.73
N ILE A 54 4.92 5.33 7.77
CA ILE A 54 5.06 6.46 8.70
C ILE A 54 5.03 5.96 10.15
N LYS A 55 4.07 5.09 10.52
CA LYS A 55 4.01 4.51 11.87
C LYS A 55 5.24 3.70 12.23
N LYS A 56 5.78 2.93 11.27
CA LYS A 56 7.04 2.19 11.49
C LYS A 56 8.22 3.13 11.66
N MET A 57 8.34 4.16 10.82
CA MET A 57 9.41 5.16 10.92
C MET A 57 9.36 5.88 12.27
N GLN A 58 8.19 6.38 12.68
CA GLN A 58 7.99 7.02 13.98
C GLN A 58 8.38 6.10 15.15
N LYS A 59 7.96 4.82 15.10
CA LYS A 59 8.35 3.85 16.12
C LYS A 59 9.87 3.62 16.17
N LEU A 60 10.54 3.58 15.03
CA LEU A 60 12.00 3.44 14.96
C LEU A 60 12.72 4.66 15.53
N ASP A 61 12.22 5.86 15.23
CA ASP A 61 12.74 7.11 15.78
C ASP A 61 12.56 7.17 17.29
N ASP A 62 11.39 6.78 17.80
CA ASP A 62 11.11 6.71 19.23
C ASP A 62 12.01 5.69 19.95
N GLU A 63 12.22 4.51 19.36
CA GLU A 63 13.13 3.49 19.90
C GLU A 63 14.58 3.97 19.93
N THR A 64 15.00 4.76 18.93
CA THR A 64 16.33 5.37 18.87
C THR A 64 16.48 6.48 19.91
N ARG A 65 15.48 7.37 20.01
CA ARG A 65 15.46 8.45 21.01
C ARG A 65 15.41 7.92 22.45
N ALA A 66 14.70 6.82 22.68
CA ALA A 66 14.66 6.13 23.97
C ALA A 66 15.95 5.34 24.29
N GLY A 67 16.96 5.37 23.41
CA GLY A 67 18.24 4.68 23.60
C GLY A 67 18.16 3.15 23.47
N LYS A 68 17.03 2.60 23.02
CA LYS A 68 16.82 1.16 22.81
C LYS A 68 17.46 0.65 21.52
N ARG A 69 17.75 1.56 20.57
CA ARG A 69 18.55 1.29 19.38
C ARG A 69 19.74 2.23 19.33
N LYS A 70 20.89 1.69 18.92
CA LYS A 70 22.09 2.48 18.61
C LYS A 70 22.16 2.65 17.10
N THR A 71 22.20 3.90 16.66
CA THR A 71 22.66 4.26 15.33
C THR A 71 24.15 3.98 15.25
N LEU A 72 24.57 3.20 14.25
CA LEU A 72 25.97 2.89 13.99
C LEU A 72 26.38 3.60 12.71
N SER A 73 27.62 4.10 12.67
CA SER A 73 28.18 4.61 11.42
C SER A 73 28.40 3.46 10.43
N GLU A 74 28.43 3.77 9.15
CA GLU A 74 28.70 2.77 8.10
C GLU A 74 30.05 2.07 8.33
N GLU A 75 31.06 2.81 8.79
CA GLU A 75 32.38 2.25 9.13
C GLU A 75 32.30 1.25 10.29
N ASP A 76 31.49 1.53 11.31
CA ASP A 76 31.31 0.64 12.47
C ASP A 76 30.57 -0.65 12.09
N VAL A 77 29.60 -0.54 11.19
CA VAL A 77 28.86 -1.69 10.65
C VAL A 77 29.77 -2.56 9.80
N LEU A 78 30.58 -1.96 8.93
CA LEU A 78 31.53 -2.68 8.06
C LEU A 78 32.67 -3.35 8.85
N LYS A 79 33.10 -2.75 9.98
CA LYS A 79 34.02 -3.40 10.92
C LYS A 79 33.38 -4.60 11.61
N LYS A 80 32.12 -4.50 12.00
CA LYS A 80 31.38 -5.57 12.70
C LYS A 80 30.94 -6.71 11.78
N TYR A 81 30.65 -6.40 10.51
CA TYR A 81 30.20 -7.35 9.50
C TYR A 81 30.99 -7.22 8.19
N PRO A 82 32.22 -7.76 8.15
CA PRO A 82 33.13 -7.58 7.00
C PRO A 82 32.62 -8.19 5.69
N HIS A 83 31.72 -9.18 5.76
CA HIS A 83 31.15 -9.86 4.59
C HIS A 83 30.17 -8.98 3.80
N LEU A 84 29.57 -7.95 4.43
CA LEU A 84 28.67 -7.00 3.75
C LEU A 84 29.41 -6.09 2.76
N ARG A 85 30.73 -5.98 2.90
CA ARG A 85 31.61 -5.17 2.04
C ARG A 85 31.70 -5.70 0.61
N LYS A 86 31.37 -6.98 0.36
CA LYS A 86 31.35 -7.61 -0.97
C LYS A 86 30.05 -7.37 -1.74
N THR A 87 28.94 -7.11 -1.04
CA THR A 87 27.60 -6.98 -1.64
C THR A 87 27.23 -5.55 -2.03
N MET A 88 27.92 -4.51 -1.53
CA MET A 88 27.65 -3.10 -1.86
C MET A 88 28.45 -2.56 -3.07
N LYS A 89 29.25 -3.40 -3.73
CA LYS A 89 30.01 -3.06 -4.95
C LYS A 89 29.35 -3.54 -6.26
N GLY A 90 28.08 -3.94 -6.21
CA GLY A 90 27.29 -4.37 -7.36
C GLY A 90 26.29 -3.30 -7.79
#